data_AF-A0A6I3EY56-F1
#
_entry.id   AF-A0A6I3EY56-F1
#
_cell.length_a   1.000
_cell.length_b   1.000
_cell.length_c   1.000
_cell.angle_alpha   90.00
_cell.angle_beta   90.00
_cell.angle_gamma   90.00
#
_symmetry.space_group_name_H-M   'P 1'
#
loop_
_entity.id
_entity.type
_entity.pdbx_description
1 polymer ?
#
loop_
_entity_poly.entity_id
_entity_poly.type
_entity_poly.pdbx_seq_one_letter_code
_entity_poly.pdbx_strand_id
1 'polypeptide(L)'
;MEGHRRRPPRTHLHAVALTSVADSLVVTTGQLIVVGLAVAVAAFVQVIAGFGFGLLAMPIMTLAIPVEKAVVVSTLLSAITTSWQSWFMRKDADPALVKRLTISAYLGMPLGIAVLELAADGTLKIALGVAVLVATLMLAARLDLRHAGPGVDMAAGFISGVLSTSLSTNGPPLVFDLQARHLEAARFRATISAVFALCNVGAIALFAFRGKLTQGGLHAALVALPAWALGQLVGWPIRKHMHGQRFRVLVLALLGLAGATSIVFAVV
;
A
#
# COMPACT_ATOMS: atom_id res chain seq x y z
N MET A 1 55.93 32.57 6.36
CA MET A 1 54.61 32.88 6.95
C MET A 1 53.64 31.81 6.48
N GLU A 2 53.69 30.62 7.08
CA GLU A 2 52.83 29.48 6.71
C GLU A 2 51.58 29.44 7.59
N GLY A 3 50.42 29.67 6.95
CA GLY A 3 49.11 29.58 7.57
C GLY A 3 48.68 28.13 7.77
N HIS A 4 48.78 27.64 9.00
CA HIS A 4 48.16 26.39 9.44
C HIS A 4 46.63 26.46 9.30
N ARG A 5 46.09 25.95 8.19
CA ARG A 5 44.67 25.58 8.09
C ARG A 5 44.41 24.40 9.03
N ARG A 6 43.95 24.69 10.25
CA ARG A 6 43.47 23.68 11.21
C ARG A 6 42.31 22.91 10.57
N ARG A 7 42.55 21.64 10.21
CA ARG A 7 41.49 20.69 9.85
C ARG A 7 40.51 20.59 11.04
N PRO A 8 39.19 20.66 10.84
CA PRO A 8 38.24 20.51 11.94
C PRO A 8 38.37 19.12 12.60
N PRO A 9 38.14 18.99 13.91
CA PRO A 9 38.32 17.72 14.62
C PRO A 9 37.34 16.65 14.11
N ARG A 10 37.87 15.45 13.78
CA ARG A 10 37.09 14.29 13.29
C ARG A 10 35.91 13.90 14.20
N THR A 11 35.93 14.29 15.47
CA THR A 11 34.87 14.07 16.45
C THR A 11 33.56 14.80 16.14
N HIS A 12 33.61 15.99 15.52
CA HIS A 12 32.38 16.72 15.16
C HIS A 12 31.63 16.08 13.98
N LEU A 13 32.35 15.48 13.02
CA LEU A 13 31.73 14.78 11.89
C LEU A 13 30.99 13.51 12.33
N HIS A 14 31.54 12.76 13.28
CA HIS A 14 30.87 11.58 13.85
C HIS A 14 29.64 11.97 14.69
N ALA A 15 29.72 13.05 15.48
CA ALA A 15 28.59 13.52 16.27
C ALA A 15 27.45 14.08 15.41
N VAL A 16 27.75 14.81 14.34
CA VAL A 16 26.77 15.30 13.36
C VAL A 16 26.15 14.15 12.56
N ALA A 17 26.94 13.13 12.19
CA ALA A 17 26.41 11.92 11.54
C ALA A 17 25.49 11.11 12.47
N LEU A 18 25.85 10.98 13.75
CA LEU A 18 25.03 10.26 14.74
C LEU A 18 23.74 11.01 15.09
N THR A 19 23.77 12.35 15.13
CA THR A 19 22.57 13.18 15.33
C THR A 19 21.69 13.23 14.09
N SER A 20 22.26 13.29 12.89
CA SER A 20 21.53 13.14 11.61
C SER A 20 20.86 11.76 11.48
N VAL A 21 21.53 10.69 11.91
CA VAL A 21 20.95 9.33 11.95
C VAL A 21 19.88 9.24 13.03
N ALA A 22 20.07 9.84 14.21
CA ALA A 22 19.05 9.90 15.26
C ALA A 22 17.81 10.72 14.86
N ASP A 23 17.99 11.84 14.15
CA ASP A 23 16.89 12.65 13.60
C ASP A 23 16.18 11.92 12.46
N SER A 24 16.88 11.07 11.69
CA SER A 24 16.24 10.18 10.71
C SER A 24 15.44 9.03 11.34
N LEU A 25 15.64 8.76 12.65
CA LEU A 25 14.95 7.72 13.40
C LEU A 25 13.67 8.24 14.09
N VAL A 26 13.58 9.54 14.38
CA VAL A 26 12.41 10.14 15.05
C VAL A 26 11.53 10.84 14.03
N VAL A 27 10.32 10.30 13.81
CA VAL A 27 9.31 10.98 13.00
C VAL A 27 8.89 12.26 13.73
N THR A 28 9.14 13.41 13.13
CA THR A 28 8.77 14.71 13.72
C THR A 28 7.26 14.86 13.87
N THR A 29 6.80 15.68 14.81
CA THR A 29 5.36 15.89 15.07
C THR A 29 4.60 16.32 13.81
N GLY A 30 5.20 17.15 12.95
CA GLY A 30 4.60 17.55 11.68
C GLY A 30 4.42 16.39 10.69
N GLN A 31 5.42 15.51 10.58
CA GLN A 31 5.34 14.30 9.75
C GLN A 31 4.26 13.34 10.27
N LEU A 32 4.10 13.22 11.60
CA LEU A 32 3.06 12.38 12.20
C LEU A 32 1.64 12.86 11.88
N ILE A 33 1.41 14.17 11.79
CA ILE A 33 0.10 14.72 11.41
C ILE A 33 -0.22 14.35 9.95
N VAL A 34 0.75 14.51 9.04
CA VAL A 34 0.57 14.16 7.62
C VAL A 34 0.29 12.66 7.45
N VAL A 35 1.07 11.82 8.14
CA VAL A 35 0.86 10.36 8.14
C VAL A 35 -0.50 10.01 8.73
N GLY A 36 -0.89 10.61 9.85
CA GLY A 36 -2.18 10.39 10.49
C GLY A 36 -3.36 10.75 9.58
N LEU A 37 -3.31 11.90 8.90
CA LEU A 37 -4.35 12.31 7.96
C LEU A 37 -4.43 11.36 6.76
N ALA A 38 -3.28 11.01 6.19
CA ALA A 38 -3.20 10.05 5.07
C ALA A 38 -3.84 8.72 5.44
N VAL A 39 -3.47 8.18 6.62
CA VAL A 39 -3.97 6.92 7.14
C VAL A 39 -5.47 6.98 7.44
N ALA A 40 -5.98 8.06 8.02
CA ALA A 40 -7.41 8.23 8.30
C ALA A 40 -8.25 8.22 7.02
N VAL A 41 -7.83 8.98 6.01
CA VAL A 41 -8.51 9.04 4.70
C VAL A 41 -8.44 7.68 4.00
N ALA A 42 -7.26 7.07 3.97
CA ALA A 42 -7.04 5.77 3.34
C ALA A 42 -7.84 4.65 4.02
N ALA A 43 -7.92 4.64 5.36
CA ALA A 43 -8.70 3.67 6.12
C ALA A 43 -10.21 3.86 5.88
N PHE A 44 -10.70 5.10 5.94
CA PHE A 44 -12.08 5.43 5.62
C PHE A 44 -12.49 4.92 4.24
N VAL A 45 -11.64 5.12 3.25
CA VAL A 45 -11.85 4.61 1.90
C VAL A 45 -11.81 3.07 1.87
N GLN A 46 -10.79 2.47 2.50
CA GLN A 46 -10.58 1.02 2.45
C GLN A 46 -11.74 0.25 3.07
N VAL A 47 -12.32 0.73 4.17
CA VAL A 47 -13.46 0.05 4.81
C VAL A 47 -14.74 0.11 3.96
N ILE A 48 -14.88 1.13 3.11
CA ILE A 48 -16.03 1.28 2.22
C ILE A 48 -15.82 0.47 0.93
N ALA A 49 -14.65 0.61 0.29
CA ALA A 49 -14.36 0.02 -1.01
C ALA A 49 -13.87 -1.44 -0.92
N GLY A 50 -13.31 -1.84 0.22
CA GLY A 50 -12.60 -3.11 0.42
C GLY A 50 -11.15 -3.12 -0.05
N PHE A 51 -10.64 -2.00 -0.58
CA PHE A 51 -9.27 -1.82 -1.07
C PHE A 51 -8.87 -0.34 -1.09
N GLY A 52 -7.62 -0.06 -1.47
CA GLY A 52 -7.19 1.31 -1.78
C GLY A 52 -6.45 2.02 -0.64
N PHE A 53 -6.20 1.34 0.47
CA PHE A 53 -5.42 1.90 1.58
C PHE A 53 -4.03 2.35 1.11
N GLY A 54 -3.22 1.43 0.58
CA GLY A 54 -1.88 1.78 0.11
C GLY A 54 -1.90 2.78 -1.05
N LEU A 55 -2.90 2.70 -1.94
CA LEU A 55 -3.01 3.64 -3.08
C LEU A 55 -3.19 5.09 -2.64
N LEU A 56 -3.86 5.34 -1.52
CA LEU A 56 -4.07 6.69 -0.99
C LEU A 56 -3.02 7.06 0.06
N ALA A 57 -2.67 6.12 0.94
CA ALA A 57 -1.75 6.38 2.03
C ALA A 57 -0.32 6.56 1.52
N MET A 58 0.14 5.73 0.58
CA MET A 58 1.55 5.71 0.18
C MET A 58 2.02 7.04 -0.39
N PRO A 59 1.38 7.65 -1.42
CA PRO A 59 1.89 8.90 -1.99
C PRO A 59 2.02 10.00 -0.93
N ILE A 60 1.04 10.13 -0.03
CA ILE A 60 1.04 11.16 1.01
C ILE A 60 2.10 10.83 2.09
N MET A 61 2.20 9.58 2.53
CA MET A 61 3.21 9.18 3.51
C MET A 61 4.63 9.37 2.97
N THR A 62 4.86 9.09 1.68
CA THR A 62 6.19 9.20 1.06
C THR A 62 6.68 10.64 0.84
N LEU A 63 5.82 11.63 1.07
CA LEU A 63 6.21 13.04 1.20
C LEU A 63 6.83 13.33 2.58
N ALA A 64 6.46 12.56 3.61
CA ALA A 64 6.85 12.79 4.99
C ALA A 64 7.94 11.82 5.46
N ILE A 65 7.91 10.55 5.04
CA ILE A 65 8.80 9.49 5.49
C ILE A 65 9.37 8.68 4.30
N PRO A 66 10.52 7.99 4.46
CA PRO A 66 11.08 7.14 3.41
C PRO A 66 10.11 6.05 2.95
N VAL A 67 10.20 5.64 1.67
CA VAL A 67 9.28 4.66 1.07
C VAL A 67 9.26 3.35 1.86
N GLU A 68 10.43 2.86 2.28
CA GLU A 68 10.54 1.65 3.08
C GLU A 68 9.71 1.68 4.37
N LYS A 69 9.75 2.79 5.12
CA LYS A 69 8.94 2.95 6.34
C LYS A 69 7.45 3.03 6.01
N ALA A 70 7.10 3.78 4.96
CA ALA A 70 5.72 3.92 4.50
C ALA A 70 5.10 2.57 4.09
N VAL A 71 5.86 1.73 3.37
CA VAL A 71 5.42 0.37 2.97
C VAL A 71 5.13 -0.49 4.18
N VAL A 72 6.00 -0.48 5.19
CA VAL A 72 5.81 -1.28 6.41
C VAL A 72 4.59 -0.80 7.20
N VAL A 73 4.46 0.50 7.45
CA VAL A 73 3.30 1.08 8.14
C VAL A 73 2.00 0.75 7.39
N SER A 74 2.01 0.93 6.07
CA SER A 74 0.85 0.64 5.23
C SER A 74 0.43 -0.81 5.32
N THR A 75 1.40 -1.72 5.19
CA THR A 75 1.13 -3.16 5.19
C THR A 75 0.59 -3.61 6.56
N LEU A 76 1.15 -3.12 7.66
CA LEU A 76 0.68 -3.46 9.02
C LEU A 76 -0.77 -3.00 9.25
N LEU A 77 -1.10 -1.75 8.94
CA LEU A 77 -2.46 -1.22 9.15
C LEU A 77 -3.48 -1.83 8.19
N SER A 78 -3.07 -2.05 6.93
CA SER A 78 -3.88 -2.76 5.95
C SER A 78 -4.14 -4.20 6.39
N ALA A 79 -3.16 -4.90 6.97
CA ALA A 79 -3.30 -6.27 7.46
C ALA A 79 -4.42 -6.41 8.49
N ILE A 80 -4.51 -5.46 9.44
CA ILE A 80 -5.56 -5.46 10.47
C ILE A 80 -6.93 -5.36 9.79
N THR A 81 -7.06 -4.40 8.87
CA THR A 81 -8.31 -4.12 8.15
C THR A 81 -8.74 -5.30 7.29
N THR A 82 -7.83 -5.84 6.47
CA THR A 82 -8.14 -6.90 5.51
C THR A 82 -8.38 -8.23 6.21
N SER A 83 -7.68 -8.51 7.30
CA SER A 83 -7.92 -9.73 8.10
C SER A 83 -9.29 -9.70 8.76
N TRP A 84 -9.66 -8.55 9.35
CA TRP A 84 -10.99 -8.35 9.91
C TRP A 84 -12.09 -8.49 8.84
N GLN A 85 -11.93 -7.81 7.71
CA GLN A 85 -12.85 -7.87 6.58
C GLN A 85 -12.98 -9.29 6.00
N SER A 86 -11.86 -9.98 5.79
CA SER A 86 -11.81 -11.36 5.32
C SER A 86 -12.56 -12.29 6.27
N TRP A 87 -12.35 -12.18 7.58
CA TRP A 87 -13.03 -13.01 8.57
C TRP A 87 -14.56 -12.86 8.54
N PHE A 88 -15.05 -11.61 8.48
CA PHE A 88 -16.49 -11.34 8.48
C PHE A 88 -17.17 -11.67 7.15
N MET A 89 -16.47 -11.47 6.03
CA MET A 89 -17.02 -11.67 4.68
C MET A 89 -16.66 -13.02 4.06
N ARG A 90 -15.98 -13.92 4.79
CA ARG A 90 -15.46 -15.20 4.27
C ARG A 90 -16.46 -16.08 3.52
N LYS A 91 -17.76 -15.96 3.83
CA LYS A 91 -18.81 -16.76 3.19
C LYS A 91 -19.05 -16.38 1.73
N ASP A 92 -18.78 -15.12 1.36
CA ASP A 92 -19.01 -14.61 0.02
C ASP A 92 -17.74 -14.68 -0.86
N ALA A 93 -16.59 -15.09 -0.29
CA ALA A 93 -15.32 -15.13 -1.00
C ALA A 93 -15.30 -16.26 -2.04
N ASP A 94 -14.73 -15.99 -3.22
CA ASP A 94 -14.48 -17.02 -4.22
C ASP A 94 -13.17 -17.78 -3.91
N PRO A 95 -13.23 -19.03 -3.43
CA PRO A 95 -12.03 -19.74 -3.00
C PRO A 95 -11.07 -20.04 -4.16
N ALA A 96 -11.59 -20.20 -5.38
CA ALA A 96 -10.78 -20.53 -6.54
C ALA A 96 -9.98 -19.32 -7.01
N LEU A 97 -10.58 -18.12 -6.99
CA LEU A 97 -9.88 -16.86 -7.25
C LEU A 97 -8.89 -16.53 -6.14
N VAL A 98 -9.31 -16.66 -4.86
CA VAL A 98 -8.42 -16.42 -3.71
C VAL A 98 -7.15 -17.28 -3.82
N LYS A 99 -7.29 -18.57 -4.13
CA LYS A 99 -6.15 -19.49 -4.29
C LYS A 99 -5.22 -19.06 -5.42
N ARG A 100 -5.76 -18.81 -6.62
CA ARG A 100 -4.96 -18.47 -7.82
C ARG A 100 -4.22 -17.15 -7.66
N LEU A 101 -4.91 -16.12 -7.17
CA LEU A 101 -4.35 -14.78 -6.96
C LEU A 101 -3.28 -14.80 -5.85
N THR A 102 -3.53 -15.52 -4.75
CA THR A 102 -2.60 -15.57 -3.62
C THR A 102 -1.33 -16.35 -3.94
N ILE A 103 -1.45 -17.53 -4.58
CA ILE A 103 -0.28 -18.35 -4.94
C ILE A 103 0.64 -17.56 -5.87
N SER A 104 0.08 -16.95 -6.92
CA SER A 104 0.86 -16.15 -7.86
C SER A 104 1.43 -14.89 -7.19
N ALA A 105 0.71 -14.25 -6.26
CA ALA A 105 1.24 -13.14 -5.48
C ALA A 105 2.45 -13.54 -4.64
N TYR A 106 2.43 -14.69 -3.97
CA TYR A 106 3.59 -15.17 -3.21
C TYR A 106 4.81 -15.44 -4.09
N LEU A 107 4.62 -15.81 -5.36
CA LEU A 107 5.73 -15.92 -6.31
C LEU A 107 6.31 -14.55 -6.71
N GLY A 108 5.48 -13.50 -6.74
CA GLY A 108 5.92 -12.12 -7.05
C GLY A 108 6.56 -11.39 -5.88
N MET A 109 6.21 -11.72 -4.64
CA MET A 109 6.69 -11.02 -3.44
C MET A 109 8.23 -10.97 -3.27
N PRO A 110 9.00 -12.03 -3.53
CA PRO A 110 10.46 -11.99 -3.45
C PRO A 110 11.06 -10.95 -4.40
N LEU A 111 10.49 -10.81 -5.60
CA LEU A 111 10.91 -9.79 -6.56
C LEU A 111 10.55 -8.39 -6.04
N GLY A 112 9.36 -8.22 -5.46
CA GLY A 112 8.94 -6.93 -4.91
C GLY A 112 9.81 -6.45 -3.75
N ILE A 113 10.22 -7.34 -2.83
CA ILE A 113 11.11 -6.93 -1.74
C ILE A 113 12.54 -6.67 -2.23
N ALA A 114 13.01 -7.41 -3.24
CA ALA A 114 14.29 -7.12 -3.87
C ALA A 114 14.28 -5.73 -4.53
N VAL A 115 13.17 -5.35 -5.17
CA VAL A 115 12.98 -3.98 -5.70
C VAL A 115 13.00 -2.96 -4.57
N LEU A 116 12.32 -3.22 -3.44
CA LEU A 116 12.34 -2.32 -2.29
C LEU A 116 13.75 -2.08 -1.74
N GLU A 117 14.60 -3.10 -1.74
CA GLU A 117 15.93 -3.05 -1.14
C GLU A 117 17.00 -2.47 -2.07
N LEU A 118 16.89 -2.73 -3.37
CA LEU A 118 17.93 -2.39 -4.35
C LEU A 118 17.65 -1.07 -5.06
N ALA A 119 16.38 -0.65 -5.15
CA ALA A 119 16.02 0.59 -5.82
C ALA A 119 16.30 1.80 -4.94
N ALA A 120 16.81 2.87 -5.56
CA ALA A 120 16.89 4.17 -4.90
C ALA A 120 15.48 4.68 -4.56
N ASP A 121 15.35 5.44 -3.47
CA ASP A 121 14.06 5.97 -3.00
C ASP A 121 13.33 6.76 -4.11
N GLY A 122 14.06 7.55 -4.91
CA GLY A 122 13.51 8.24 -6.07
C GLY A 122 12.96 7.30 -7.16
N THR A 123 13.63 6.17 -7.42
CA THR A 123 13.16 5.14 -8.36
C THR A 123 11.88 4.48 -7.85
N LEU A 124 11.79 4.19 -6.55
CA LEU A 124 10.57 3.66 -5.95
C LEU A 124 9.42 4.66 -6.04
N LYS A 125 9.70 5.94 -5.85
CA LYS A 125 8.71 7.02 -6.02
C LYS A 125 8.18 7.08 -7.45
N ILE A 126 9.06 7.01 -8.45
CA ILE A 126 8.65 6.94 -9.87
C ILE A 126 7.87 5.64 -10.15
N ALA A 127 8.34 4.50 -9.65
CA ALA A 127 7.66 3.22 -9.81
C ALA A 127 6.26 3.23 -9.17
N LEU A 128 6.11 3.88 -8.02
CA LEU A 128 4.81 4.14 -7.38
C LEU A 128 3.90 4.95 -8.29
N GLY A 129 4.41 6.05 -8.86
CA GLY A 129 3.71 6.83 -9.87
C GLY A 129 3.26 5.96 -11.04
N VAL A 130 4.18 5.25 -11.69
CA VAL A 130 3.87 4.38 -12.84
C VAL A 130 2.86 3.30 -12.48
N ALA A 131 3.02 2.62 -11.35
CA ALA A 131 2.08 1.59 -10.89
C ALA A 131 0.66 2.16 -10.75
N VAL A 132 0.54 3.38 -10.24
CA VAL A 132 -0.74 4.07 -10.09
C VAL A 132 -1.28 4.63 -11.42
N LEU A 133 -0.43 5.01 -12.38
CA LEU A 133 -0.88 5.34 -13.74
C LEU A 133 -1.43 4.12 -14.46
N VAL A 134 -0.68 3.01 -14.43
CA VAL A 134 -1.10 1.74 -15.03
C VAL A 134 -2.40 1.26 -14.40
N ALA A 135 -2.53 1.35 -13.08
CA ALA A 135 -3.77 1.10 -12.35
C ALA A 135 -4.97 1.89 -12.91
N THR A 136 -4.77 3.18 -13.14
CA THR A 136 -5.78 4.11 -13.65
C THR A 136 -6.18 3.73 -15.09
N LEU A 137 -5.19 3.45 -15.94
CA LEU A 137 -5.39 3.09 -17.35
C LEU A 137 -6.06 1.73 -17.51
N MET A 138 -5.62 0.71 -16.77
CA MET A 138 -6.22 -0.62 -16.79
C MET A 138 -7.71 -0.55 -16.46
N LEU A 139 -8.09 0.27 -15.48
CA LEU A 139 -9.50 0.42 -15.12
C LEU A 139 -10.33 1.17 -16.17
N ALA A 140 -9.74 2.15 -16.86
CA ALA A 140 -10.41 2.86 -17.95
C ALA A 140 -10.73 1.91 -19.13
N ALA A 141 -9.98 0.83 -19.29
CA ALA A 141 -10.04 -0.05 -20.45
C ALA A 141 -11.36 -0.83 -20.62
N ARG A 142 -12.29 -0.82 -19.65
CA ARG A 142 -13.62 -1.50 -19.72
C ARG A 142 -13.58 -2.91 -20.35
N LEU A 143 -12.52 -3.67 -20.06
CA LEU A 143 -12.35 -5.01 -20.62
C LEU A 143 -13.29 -6.00 -19.93
N ASP A 144 -13.90 -6.88 -20.72
CA ASP A 144 -14.70 -8.00 -20.20
C ASP A 144 -13.82 -9.25 -20.12
N LEU A 145 -13.53 -9.68 -18.89
CA LEU A 145 -12.70 -10.85 -18.59
C LEU A 145 -13.54 -11.99 -17.99
N ARG A 146 -14.87 -12.02 -18.17
CA ARG A 146 -15.74 -13.09 -17.66
C ARG A 146 -15.25 -14.49 -18.07
N HIS A 147 -14.75 -14.62 -19.30
CA HIS A 147 -14.26 -15.87 -19.87
C HIS A 147 -12.74 -15.98 -19.88
N ALA A 148 -12.04 -15.05 -19.23
CA ALA A 148 -10.59 -15.08 -19.18
C ALA A 148 -10.11 -16.28 -18.35
N GLY A 149 -9.17 -17.04 -18.93
CA GLY A 149 -8.60 -18.22 -18.30
C GLY A 149 -7.75 -17.89 -17.07
N PRO A 150 -7.29 -18.93 -16.34
CA PRO A 150 -6.52 -18.78 -15.10
C PRO A 150 -5.21 -17.98 -15.24
N GLY A 151 -4.66 -17.88 -16.45
CA GLY A 151 -3.43 -17.13 -16.70
C GLY A 151 -3.55 -15.64 -16.38
N VAL A 152 -4.72 -15.04 -16.57
CA VAL A 152 -4.95 -13.63 -16.23
C VAL A 152 -4.97 -13.42 -14.71
N ASP A 153 -5.61 -14.34 -13.97
CA ASP A 153 -5.59 -14.35 -12.49
C ASP A 153 -4.15 -14.45 -11.98
N MET A 154 -3.36 -15.36 -12.57
CA MET A 154 -1.98 -15.58 -12.16
C MET A 154 -1.10 -14.37 -12.47
N ALA A 155 -1.29 -13.71 -13.63
CA ALA A 155 -0.56 -12.49 -13.97
C ALA A 155 -0.93 -11.35 -13.01
N ALA A 156 -2.23 -11.14 -12.76
CA ALA A 156 -2.72 -10.11 -11.85
C ALA A 156 -2.20 -10.34 -10.42
N GLY A 157 -2.27 -11.58 -9.93
CA GLY A 157 -1.75 -11.96 -8.63
C GLY A 157 -0.24 -11.77 -8.53
N PHE A 158 0.54 -12.21 -9.53
CA PHE A 158 2.00 -12.01 -9.55
C PHE A 158 2.38 -10.53 -9.49
N ILE A 159 1.80 -9.70 -10.35
CA ILE A 159 2.06 -8.24 -10.38
C ILE A 159 1.68 -7.63 -9.03
N SER A 160 0.52 -8.01 -8.47
CA SER A 160 0.12 -7.54 -7.15
C SER A 160 1.05 -8.02 -6.04
N GLY A 161 1.62 -9.21 -6.13
CA GLY A 161 2.65 -9.69 -5.21
C GLY A 161 3.88 -8.81 -5.20
N VAL A 162 4.40 -8.49 -6.40
CA VAL A 162 5.53 -7.56 -6.57
C VAL A 162 5.20 -6.20 -5.96
N LEU A 163 4.03 -5.64 -6.28
CA LEU A 163 3.60 -4.33 -5.77
C LEU A 163 3.33 -4.34 -4.25
N SER A 164 2.92 -5.49 -3.69
CA SER A 164 2.62 -5.63 -2.27
C SER A 164 3.85 -5.38 -1.41
N THR A 165 4.98 -5.97 -1.78
CA THR A 165 6.22 -5.89 -0.98
C THR A 165 7.12 -4.74 -1.40
N SER A 166 7.00 -4.23 -2.63
CA SER A 166 7.76 -3.06 -3.09
C SER A 166 7.15 -1.73 -2.67
N LEU A 167 5.83 -1.60 -2.81
CA LEU A 167 5.15 -0.30 -2.77
C LEU A 167 3.88 -0.31 -1.90
N SER A 168 3.48 -1.45 -1.33
CA SER A 168 2.22 -1.62 -0.60
C SER A 168 0.96 -1.24 -1.42
N THR A 169 1.05 -1.28 -2.75
CA THR A 169 -0.02 -0.87 -3.68
C THR A 169 -0.52 -2.03 -4.54
N ASN A 170 -0.67 -3.22 -3.95
CA ASN A 170 -1.17 -4.43 -4.61
C ASN A 170 -2.65 -4.40 -5.03
N GLY A 171 -3.36 -3.28 -4.86
CA GLY A 171 -4.78 -3.17 -5.18
C GLY A 171 -5.13 -3.24 -6.67
N PRO A 172 -4.52 -2.44 -7.55
CA PRO A 172 -5.03 -2.24 -8.90
C PRO A 172 -5.08 -3.47 -9.80
N PRO A 173 -4.05 -4.33 -9.89
CA PRO A 173 -4.12 -5.53 -10.73
C PRO A 173 -5.26 -6.46 -10.30
N LEU A 174 -5.46 -6.63 -8.98
CA LEU A 174 -6.54 -7.46 -8.43
C LEU A 174 -7.91 -6.82 -8.62
N VAL A 175 -8.04 -5.50 -8.42
CA VAL A 175 -9.29 -4.77 -8.65
C VAL A 175 -9.69 -4.87 -10.12
N PHE A 176 -8.74 -4.68 -11.04
CA PHE A 176 -8.99 -4.78 -12.47
C PHE A 176 -9.50 -6.16 -12.85
N ASP A 177 -8.78 -7.23 -12.45
CA ASP A 177 -9.19 -8.61 -12.75
C ASP A 177 -10.58 -8.93 -12.19
N LEU A 178 -10.80 -8.68 -10.90
CA LEU A 178 -12.07 -8.99 -10.24
C LEU A 178 -13.25 -8.15 -10.76
N GLN A 179 -13.01 -6.89 -11.18
CA GLN A 179 -14.05 -6.06 -11.80
C GLN A 179 -14.37 -6.46 -13.23
N ALA A 180 -13.35 -6.77 -14.03
CA ALA A 180 -13.52 -7.23 -15.41
C ALA A 180 -14.26 -8.57 -15.47
N ARG A 181 -14.25 -9.34 -14.38
CA ARG A 181 -15.07 -10.55 -14.18
C ARG A 181 -16.51 -10.28 -13.75
N HIS A 182 -16.89 -9.02 -13.54
CA HIS A 182 -18.24 -8.59 -13.15
C HIS A 182 -18.78 -9.25 -11.87
N LEU A 183 -17.91 -9.48 -10.88
CA LEU A 183 -18.34 -10.00 -9.58
C LEU A 183 -19.30 -9.03 -8.89
N GLU A 184 -20.31 -9.59 -8.22
CA GLU A 184 -21.16 -8.81 -7.32
C GLU A 184 -20.34 -8.15 -6.21
N ALA A 185 -20.76 -6.98 -5.74
CA ALA A 185 -19.99 -6.19 -4.79
C ALA A 185 -19.63 -6.94 -3.49
N ALA A 186 -20.52 -7.83 -3.01
CA ALA A 186 -20.23 -8.67 -1.84
C ALA A 186 -19.10 -9.66 -2.11
N ARG A 187 -19.20 -10.43 -3.19
CA ARG A 187 -18.19 -11.41 -3.62
C ARG A 187 -16.86 -10.74 -3.97
N PHE A 188 -16.89 -9.58 -4.61
CA PHE A 188 -15.70 -8.75 -4.88
C PHE A 188 -14.98 -8.39 -3.59
N ARG A 189 -15.68 -7.75 -2.63
CA ARG A 189 -15.07 -7.31 -1.35
C ARG A 189 -14.54 -8.47 -0.53
N ALA A 190 -15.30 -9.57 -0.46
CA ALA A 190 -14.89 -10.77 0.25
C ALA A 190 -13.63 -11.40 -0.35
N THR A 191 -13.61 -11.57 -1.68
CA THR A 191 -12.49 -12.17 -2.41
C THR A 191 -11.23 -11.30 -2.31
N ILE A 192 -11.36 -9.99 -2.56
CA ILE A 192 -10.19 -9.10 -2.54
C ILE A 192 -9.63 -8.91 -1.12
N SER A 193 -10.49 -8.83 -0.11
CA SER A 193 -10.06 -8.75 1.29
C SER A 193 -9.35 -10.03 1.73
N ALA A 194 -9.83 -11.19 1.29
CA ALA A 194 -9.17 -12.47 1.57
C ALA A 194 -7.78 -12.55 0.92
N VAL A 195 -7.66 -12.18 -0.36
CA VAL A 195 -6.36 -12.14 -1.06
C VAL A 195 -5.42 -11.15 -0.38
N PHE A 196 -5.87 -9.94 -0.05
CA PHE A 196 -5.02 -8.97 0.65
C PHE A 196 -4.62 -9.42 2.04
N ALA A 197 -5.52 -10.05 2.81
CA ALA A 197 -5.18 -10.55 4.14
C ALA A 197 -4.04 -11.59 4.05
N LEU A 198 -4.15 -12.55 3.13
CA LEU A 198 -3.09 -13.53 2.89
C LEU A 198 -1.81 -12.85 2.38
N CYS A 199 -1.93 -11.92 1.43
CA CYS A 199 -0.78 -11.21 0.92
C CYS A 199 -0.05 -10.40 2.00
N ASN A 200 -0.80 -9.72 2.87
CA ASN A 200 -0.26 -8.94 3.98
C ASN A 200 0.48 -9.84 4.98
N VAL A 201 -0.04 -11.04 5.28
CA VAL A 201 0.67 -12.02 6.12
C VAL A 201 2.00 -12.41 5.48
N GLY A 202 2.01 -12.75 4.19
CA GLY A 202 3.25 -13.08 3.46
C GLY A 202 4.24 -11.92 3.42
N ALA A 203 3.77 -10.70 3.17
CA ALA A 203 4.59 -9.50 3.14
C ALA A 203 5.20 -9.19 4.51
N ILE A 204 4.42 -9.28 5.60
CA ILE A 204 4.91 -9.07 6.97
C ILE A 204 5.96 -10.14 7.33
N ALA A 205 5.72 -11.40 6.98
CA ALA A 205 6.69 -12.46 7.21
C ALA A 205 8.01 -12.21 6.47
N LEU A 206 7.92 -11.72 5.22
CA LEU A 206 9.09 -11.39 4.41
C LEU A 206 9.82 -10.15 4.94
N PHE A 207 9.10 -9.13 5.40
CA PHE A 207 9.68 -7.97 6.07
C PHE A 207 10.37 -8.34 7.38
N ALA A 208 9.79 -9.26 8.16
CA ALA A 208 10.43 -9.79 9.37
C ALA A 208 11.73 -10.52 9.02
N PHE A 209 11.69 -11.40 8.02
CA PHE A 209 12.85 -12.17 7.56
C PHE A 209 13.99 -11.28 7.03
N ARG A 210 13.65 -10.19 6.33
CA ARG A 210 14.63 -9.23 5.80
C ARG A 210 15.02 -8.11 6.80
N GLY A 211 14.53 -8.16 8.03
CA GLY A 211 14.85 -7.15 9.05
C GLY A 211 14.26 -5.76 8.79
N LYS A 212 13.24 -5.67 7.95
CA LYS A 212 12.56 -4.41 7.57
C LYS A 212 11.54 -3.94 8.60
N LEU A 213 11.15 -4.80 9.55
CA LEU A 213 10.36 -4.44 10.73
C LEU A 213 11.22 -3.65 11.74
N THR A 214 11.58 -2.42 11.38
CA THR A 214 12.36 -1.53 12.24
C THR A 214 11.50 -0.96 13.37
N GLN A 215 12.13 -0.62 14.49
CA GLN A 215 11.45 0.03 15.63
C GLN A 215 10.73 1.32 15.21
N GLY A 216 11.33 2.11 14.32
CA GLY A 216 10.71 3.34 13.80
C GLY A 216 9.44 3.08 12.99
N GLY A 217 9.42 2.05 12.15
CA GLY A 217 8.22 1.66 11.39
C GLY A 217 7.10 1.14 12.29
N LEU A 218 7.43 0.33 13.29
CA LEU A 218 6.47 -0.16 14.28
C LEU A 218 5.89 0.98 15.13
N HIS A 219 6.74 1.90 15.59
CA HIS A 219 6.30 3.08 16.34
C HIS A 219 5.39 3.98 15.49
N ALA A 220 5.75 4.24 14.24
CA ALA A 220 4.91 5.02 13.33
C ALA A 220 3.54 4.35 13.08
N ALA A 221 3.51 3.02 12.92
CA ALA A 221 2.26 2.28 12.80
C ALA A 221 1.41 2.39 14.07
N LEU A 222 2.02 2.25 15.26
CA LEU A 222 1.34 2.39 16.55
C LEU A 222 0.75 3.80 16.74
N VAL A 223 1.49 4.85 16.40
CA VAL A 223 1.02 6.24 16.50
C VAL A 223 -0.08 6.53 15.48
N ALA A 224 -0.06 5.88 14.31
CA ALA A 224 -1.09 6.03 13.29
C ALA A 224 -2.37 5.21 13.57
N LEU A 225 -2.35 4.26 14.51
CA LEU A 225 -3.51 3.42 14.85
C LEU A 225 -4.77 4.20 15.24
N PRO A 226 -4.72 5.28 16.06
CA PRO A 226 -5.92 6.05 16.39
C PRO A 226 -6.55 6.69 15.16
N ALA A 227 -5.73 7.25 14.26
CA ALA A 227 -6.19 7.85 13.01
C ALA A 227 -6.80 6.79 12.08
N TRP A 228 -6.15 5.62 11.97
CA TRP A 228 -6.69 4.46 11.27
C TRP A 228 -8.05 4.04 11.83
N ALA A 229 -8.15 3.88 13.16
CA ALA A 229 -9.38 3.45 13.83
C ALA A 229 -10.52 4.45 13.61
N LEU A 230 -10.25 5.76 13.67
CA LEU A 230 -11.23 6.79 13.35
C LEU A 230 -11.74 6.66 11.91
N GLY A 231 -10.85 6.49 10.94
CA GLY A 231 -11.24 6.28 9.54
C GLY A 231 -12.14 5.04 9.37
N GLN A 232 -11.75 3.93 10.01
CA GLN A 232 -12.54 2.68 10.00
C GLN A 232 -13.92 2.85 10.63
N LEU A 233 -13.99 3.46 11.83
CA LEU A 233 -15.23 3.63 12.58
C LEU A 233 -16.23 4.51 11.84
N VAL A 234 -15.76 5.59 11.21
CA VAL A 234 -16.61 6.51 10.44
C VAL A 234 -17.06 5.88 9.12
N GLY A 235 -16.19 5.11 8.44
CA GLY A 235 -16.53 4.49 7.16
C GLY A 235 -17.41 3.24 7.28
N TRP A 236 -17.31 2.48 8.37
CA TRP A 236 -18.05 1.24 8.59
C TRP A 236 -19.58 1.35 8.43
N PRO A 237 -20.29 2.33 9.01
CA PRO A 237 -21.74 2.48 8.83
C PRO A 237 -22.13 2.96 7.42
N ILE A 238 -21.23 3.64 6.71
CA ILE A 238 -21.48 4.16 5.36
C ILE A 238 -21.41 3.04 4.32
N ARG A 239 -20.57 2.02 4.56
CA ARG A 239 -20.35 0.89 3.64
C ARG A 239 -21.65 0.22 3.16
N LYS A 240 -22.68 0.13 4.02
CA LYS A 240 -23.97 -0.51 3.71
C LYS A 240 -24.81 0.24 2.67
N HIS A 241 -24.45 1.48 2.35
CA HIS A 241 -25.14 2.30 1.35
C HIS A 241 -24.40 2.32 0.00
N MET A 242 -23.25 1.64 -0.09
CA MET A 242 -22.35 1.64 -1.24
C MET A 242 -22.51 0.36 -2.06
N HIS A 243 -23.55 0.35 -2.90
CA HIS A 243 -23.89 -0.75 -3.81
C HIS A 243 -24.13 -0.25 -5.24
N GLY A 244 -24.03 -1.15 -6.22
CA GLY A 244 -24.32 -0.88 -7.63
C GLY A 244 -23.49 0.29 -8.18
N GLN A 245 -24.19 1.29 -8.75
CA GLN A 245 -23.54 2.44 -9.39
C GLN A 245 -22.73 3.31 -8.43
N ARG A 246 -23.14 3.43 -7.15
CA ARG A 246 -22.37 4.19 -6.14
C ARG A 246 -21.04 3.54 -5.85
N PHE A 247 -21.02 2.21 -5.73
CA PHE A 247 -19.77 1.47 -5.57
C PHE A 247 -18.87 1.63 -6.80
N ARG A 248 -19.44 1.53 -8.01
CA ARG A 248 -18.69 1.77 -9.24
C ARG A 248 -18.10 3.18 -9.30
N VAL A 249 -18.87 4.22 -8.94
CA VAL A 249 -18.41 5.61 -8.87
C VAL A 249 -17.34 5.78 -7.82
N LEU A 250 -17.50 5.19 -6.62
CA LEU A 250 -16.47 5.20 -5.59
C LEU A 250 -15.17 4.61 -6.12
N VAL A 251 -15.22 3.41 -6.69
CA VAL A 251 -14.04 2.76 -7.24
C VAL A 251 -13.37 3.65 -8.29
N LEU A 252 -14.15 4.17 -9.25
CA LEU A 252 -13.65 5.11 -10.27
C LEU A 252 -13.06 6.37 -9.66
N ALA A 253 -13.67 6.93 -8.61
CA ALA A 253 -13.19 8.13 -7.93
C ALA A 253 -11.88 7.86 -7.20
N LEU A 254 -11.75 6.72 -6.52
CA LEU A 254 -10.51 6.29 -5.87
C LEU A 254 -9.39 6.09 -6.86
N LEU A 255 -9.71 5.50 -8.01
CA LEU A 255 -8.74 5.32 -9.08
C LEU A 255 -8.40 6.64 -9.80
N GLY A 256 -9.36 7.54 -9.95
CA GLY A 256 -9.11 8.90 -10.45
C GLY A 256 -8.23 9.71 -9.50
N LEU A 257 -8.49 9.64 -8.19
CA LEU A 257 -7.64 10.23 -7.15
C LEU A 257 -6.25 9.60 -7.16
N ALA A 258 -6.15 8.27 -7.23
CA ALA A 258 -4.87 7.60 -7.33
C ALA A 258 -4.11 8.10 -8.57
N GLY A 259 -4.73 8.10 -9.76
CA GLY A 259 -4.15 8.62 -11.00
C GLY A 259 -3.70 10.07 -10.92
N ALA A 260 -4.53 10.96 -10.36
CA ALA A 260 -4.17 12.36 -10.15
C ALA A 260 -2.97 12.51 -9.20
N THR A 261 -2.99 11.75 -8.10
CA THR A 261 -1.89 11.75 -7.12
C THR A 261 -0.61 11.25 -7.76
N SER A 262 -0.69 10.25 -8.64
CA SER A 262 0.45 9.74 -9.38
C SER A 262 1.05 10.75 -10.36
N ILE A 263 0.23 11.50 -11.08
CA ILE A 263 0.71 12.57 -11.97
C ILE A 263 1.45 13.62 -11.13
N VAL A 264 0.88 14.04 -10.00
CA VAL A 264 1.54 14.97 -9.08
C VAL A 264 2.86 14.39 -8.59
N PHE A 265 2.88 13.11 -8.22
CA PHE A 265 4.06 12.43 -7.71
C PHE A 265 5.16 12.18 -8.75
N ALA A 266 4.80 12.14 -10.04
CA ALA A 266 5.76 12.07 -11.13
C ALA A 266 6.40 13.43 -11.46
N VAL A 267 5.79 14.53 -11.01
CA VAL A 267 6.20 15.91 -11.32
C VAL A 267 6.95 16.57 -10.16
N VAL A 268 6.80 16.07 -8.93
CA VAL A 268 7.44 16.56 -7.69
C VAL A 268 8.62 15.68 -7.30
#